data_AF-A0A3P8UH16-F1
#
_entry.id   AF-A0A3P8UH16-F1
#
_cell.length_a   1.000
_cell.length_b   1.000
_cell.length_c   1.000
_cell.angle_alpha   90.00
_cell.angle_beta   90.00
_cell.angle_gamma   90.00
#
_symmetry.space_group_name_H-M   'P 1'
#
loop_
_entity.id
_entity.type
_entity.pdbx_description
1 polymer ?
#
loop_
_entity_poly.entity_id
_entity_poly.type
_entity_poly.pdbx_seq_one_letter_code
_entity_poly.pdbx_strand_id
1 'polypeptide(L)'
;MSEMFPASLSSSNFMEPSVRIFEQPKQRGMRFRYKCEGRSAGSIPGEKSSDNNRTYPSLQILNYSGKGKVRVYLVTKSEPFRPHPHDLVGKDCKDGFYEAEFGPDRRVIAFQNLGIQCVRRREVKDAIVQRITRGINPFNVPREQLLQTEDYDLNVVRLCIQVSLQDENGHYTRSLNPIITNPIYDNRAPNTAELRICRVNRNSGSVKGQDEIFLLCDKVQKAPSHGPPAPTSQQQQQQQAAAAAAAAGGGSTWAWTLTWPVPS
;
A
#
# COMPACT_ATOMS: atom_id res chain seq x y z
N MET A 1 -13.97 -64.28 3.91
CA MET A 1 -12.67 -63.60 3.75
C MET A 1 -12.86 -62.50 2.72
N SER A 2 -13.08 -61.29 3.21
CA SER A 2 -13.22 -60.07 2.42
C SER A 2 -11.83 -59.50 2.15
N GLU A 3 -11.39 -59.49 0.91
CA GLU A 3 -10.18 -58.78 0.51
C GLU A 3 -10.48 -57.27 0.39
N MET A 4 -9.80 -56.48 1.22
CA MET A 4 -9.74 -55.03 1.11
C MET A 4 -8.71 -54.66 0.04
N PHE A 5 -9.15 -54.06 -1.06
CA PHE A 5 -8.25 -53.29 -1.92
C PHE A 5 -8.22 -51.84 -1.42
N PRO A 6 -7.04 -51.24 -1.15
CA PRO A 6 -6.96 -49.82 -0.83
C PRO A 6 -7.22 -49.01 -2.10
N ALA A 7 -8.14 -48.04 -1.98
CA ALA A 7 -8.39 -47.05 -3.02
C ALA A 7 -7.08 -46.32 -3.34
N SER A 8 -6.75 -46.30 -4.63
CA SER A 8 -5.62 -45.55 -5.16
C SER A 8 -5.76 -44.07 -4.80
N LEU A 9 -4.79 -43.55 -4.07
CA LEU A 9 -4.54 -42.12 -3.95
C LEU A 9 -4.18 -41.60 -5.35
N SER A 10 -5.17 -41.07 -6.06
CA SER A 10 -4.94 -40.23 -7.24
C SER A 10 -4.39 -38.89 -6.77
N SER A 11 -3.11 -38.87 -6.39
CA SER A 11 -2.33 -37.65 -6.19
C SER A 11 -2.02 -36.99 -7.54
N SER A 12 -3.08 -36.62 -8.26
CA SER A 12 -3.00 -35.57 -9.25
C SER A 12 -2.91 -34.27 -8.44
N ASN A 13 -1.71 -33.70 -8.43
CA ASN A 13 -1.37 -32.48 -7.72
C ASN A 13 -2.08 -31.28 -8.42
N PHE A 14 -3.42 -31.26 -8.41
CA PHE A 14 -4.24 -30.17 -8.93
C PHE A 14 -4.08 -28.99 -7.97
N MET A 15 -3.00 -28.25 -8.20
CA MET A 15 -2.64 -27.05 -7.50
C MET A 15 -3.83 -26.08 -7.54
N GLU A 16 -4.36 -25.70 -6.37
CA GLU A 16 -5.53 -24.84 -6.30
C GLU A 16 -5.23 -23.45 -6.91
N PRO A 17 -6.16 -22.86 -7.70
CA PRO A 17 -6.06 -21.49 -8.15
C PRO A 17 -5.82 -20.53 -6.99
N SER A 18 -4.78 -19.73 -7.14
CA SER A 18 -4.40 -18.73 -6.13
C SER A 18 -3.92 -17.47 -6.82
N VAL A 19 -3.83 -16.41 -6.02
CA VAL A 19 -3.35 -15.11 -6.47
C VAL A 19 -2.15 -14.71 -5.62
N ARG A 20 -1.26 -13.92 -6.21
CA ARG A 20 -0.17 -13.27 -5.48
C ARG A 20 0.10 -11.89 -6.06
N ILE A 21 0.65 -11.01 -5.25
CA ILE A 21 1.15 -9.72 -5.73
C ILE A 21 2.43 -9.98 -6.53
N PHE A 22 2.43 -9.61 -7.80
CA PHE A 22 3.62 -9.64 -8.67
C PHE A 22 4.52 -8.44 -8.42
N GLU A 23 3.91 -7.26 -8.27
CA GLU A 23 4.59 -6.03 -7.91
C GLU A 23 3.72 -5.21 -6.95
N GLN A 24 4.29 -4.82 -5.81
CA GLN A 24 3.64 -3.97 -4.82
C GLN A 24 3.50 -2.53 -5.33
N PRO A 25 2.54 -1.74 -4.83
CA PRO A 25 2.55 -0.31 -5.06
C PRO A 25 3.71 0.36 -4.33
N LYS A 26 4.25 1.43 -4.92
CA LYS A 26 5.21 2.29 -4.24
C LYS A 26 4.53 2.94 -3.04
N GLN A 27 5.14 2.79 -1.86
CA GLN A 27 4.51 3.24 -0.61
C GLN A 27 4.51 4.77 -0.46
N ARG A 28 5.51 5.49 -0.99
CA ARG A 28 5.68 6.94 -0.82
C ARG A 28 5.97 7.64 -2.15
N GLY A 29 5.89 8.97 -2.15
CA GLY A 29 6.17 9.83 -3.31
C GLY A 29 4.93 10.17 -4.15
N MET A 30 3.86 9.38 -4.05
CA MET A 30 2.57 9.67 -4.68
C MET A 30 1.71 10.59 -3.79
N ARG A 31 1.12 11.64 -4.36
CA ARG A 31 0.12 12.47 -3.67
C ARG A 31 -1.30 12.06 -4.01
N PHE A 32 -2.17 12.05 -3.00
CA PHE A 32 -3.61 11.92 -3.23
C PHE A 32 -4.18 13.26 -3.70
N ARG A 33 -5.23 13.22 -4.53
CA ARG A 33 -5.77 14.41 -5.19
C ARG A 33 -7.19 14.69 -4.78
N TYR A 34 -7.51 15.96 -4.52
CA TYR A 34 -8.91 16.34 -4.31
C TYR A 34 -9.67 16.41 -5.63
N LYS A 35 -10.97 16.10 -5.58
CA LYS A 35 -11.88 16.25 -6.73
C LYS A 35 -11.82 17.63 -7.39
N CYS A 36 -11.60 18.69 -6.60
CA CYS A 36 -11.54 20.07 -7.10
C CYS A 36 -10.24 20.41 -7.87
N GLU A 37 -9.24 19.53 -7.92
CA GLU A 37 -7.99 19.80 -8.66
C GLU A 37 -8.13 19.69 -10.18
N GLY A 38 -9.23 19.13 -10.69
CA GLY A 38 -9.63 19.17 -12.11
C GLY A 38 -8.71 18.43 -13.08
N ARG A 39 -7.69 17.70 -12.60
CA ARG A 39 -6.77 16.86 -13.39
C ARG A 39 -6.94 15.39 -13.01
N SER A 40 -6.45 14.47 -13.84
CA SER A 40 -6.39 13.05 -13.45
C SER A 40 -5.63 12.91 -12.12
N ALA A 41 -6.06 11.98 -11.26
CA ALA A 41 -5.47 11.79 -9.93
C ALA A 41 -4.06 11.16 -9.95
N GLY A 42 -3.40 11.16 -11.11
CA GLY A 42 -2.14 10.46 -11.35
C GLY A 42 -2.32 8.94 -11.51
N SER A 43 -1.20 8.23 -11.50
CA SER A 43 -1.13 6.77 -11.53
C SER A 43 -0.31 6.28 -10.33
N ILE A 44 -0.78 5.26 -9.61
CA ILE A 44 -0.06 4.59 -8.54
C ILE A 44 1.11 3.85 -9.21
N PRO A 45 2.37 4.22 -8.92
CA PRO A 45 3.51 3.52 -9.48
C PRO A 45 3.75 2.20 -8.74
N GLY A 46 4.38 1.25 -9.44
CA GLY A 46 4.93 0.05 -8.84
C GLY A 46 6.13 0.36 -7.95
N GLU A 47 6.42 -0.51 -7.00
CA GLU A 47 7.54 -0.37 -6.06
C GLU A 47 8.89 -0.24 -6.78
N LYS A 48 9.05 -0.91 -7.93
CA LYS A 48 10.28 -0.89 -8.74
C LYS A 48 10.26 0.18 -9.82
N SER A 49 9.21 1.01 -9.87
CA SER A 49 9.05 2.03 -10.89
C SER A 49 10.13 3.10 -10.76
N SER A 50 10.74 3.45 -11.89
CA SER A 50 11.68 4.56 -12.03
C SER A 50 11.17 5.57 -13.06
N ASP A 51 11.86 6.70 -13.20
CA ASP A 51 11.50 7.73 -14.19
C ASP A 51 11.62 7.21 -15.63
N ASN A 52 12.61 6.35 -15.88
CA ASN A 52 12.88 5.80 -17.20
C ASN A 52 12.09 4.53 -17.49
N ASN A 53 11.71 3.78 -16.46
CA ASN A 53 10.95 2.53 -16.60
C ASN A 53 9.78 2.52 -15.61
N ARG A 54 8.63 3.02 -16.07
CA ARG A 54 7.42 3.07 -15.26
C ARG A 54 6.77 1.70 -15.17
N THR A 55 6.72 1.18 -13.95
CA THR A 55 6.00 -0.05 -13.61
C THR A 55 4.79 0.28 -12.74
N TYR A 56 3.91 -0.70 -12.54
CA TYR A 56 2.62 -0.50 -11.88
C TYR A 56 2.32 -1.66 -10.92
N PRO A 57 1.49 -1.43 -9.88
CA PRO A 57 1.01 -2.51 -9.04
C PRO A 57 0.41 -3.61 -9.91
N SER A 58 0.82 -4.84 -9.66
CA SER A 58 0.48 -5.95 -10.53
C SER A 58 0.14 -7.20 -9.73
N LEU A 59 -0.89 -7.90 -10.16
CA LEU A 59 -1.32 -9.19 -9.61
C LEU A 59 -0.92 -10.32 -10.56
N GLN A 60 -0.48 -11.45 -10.02
CA GLN A 60 -0.31 -12.68 -10.78
C GLN A 60 -1.31 -13.74 -10.33
N ILE A 61 -1.96 -14.38 -11.30
CA ILE A 61 -2.86 -15.51 -11.11
C ILE A 61 -2.05 -16.79 -11.33
N LEU A 62 -2.15 -17.71 -10.38
CA LEU A 62 -1.45 -18.99 -10.38
C LEU A 62 -2.46 -20.12 -10.57
N ASN A 63 -2.04 -21.17 -11.26
CA ASN A 63 -2.79 -22.42 -11.41
C ASN A 63 -4.19 -22.25 -12.02
N TYR A 64 -4.37 -21.22 -12.85
CA TYR A 64 -5.63 -20.95 -13.55
C TYR A 64 -5.35 -20.35 -14.93
N SER A 65 -6.04 -20.85 -15.94
CA SER A 65 -5.94 -20.44 -17.34
C SER A 65 -7.33 -20.33 -17.95
N GLY A 66 -8.14 -19.43 -17.39
CA GLY A 66 -9.50 -19.15 -17.82
C GLY A 66 -9.82 -17.67 -17.72
N LYS A 67 -11.06 -17.30 -17.99
CA LYS A 67 -11.52 -15.91 -17.82
C LYS A 67 -11.83 -15.63 -16.36
N GLY A 68 -11.70 -14.39 -15.95
CA GLY A 68 -12.09 -13.99 -14.60
C GLY A 68 -12.31 -12.49 -14.50
N LYS A 69 -12.63 -12.06 -13.29
CA LYS A 69 -12.91 -10.68 -12.93
C LYS A 69 -12.03 -10.30 -11.74
N VAL A 70 -11.40 -9.15 -11.83
CA VAL A 70 -10.61 -8.57 -10.74
C VAL A 70 -11.29 -7.29 -10.25
N ARG A 71 -11.39 -7.14 -8.93
CA ARG A 71 -11.87 -5.92 -8.27
C ARG A 71 -10.79 -5.41 -7.34
N VAL A 72 -10.55 -4.09 -7.35
CA VAL A 72 -9.60 -3.44 -6.44
C VAL A 72 -10.29 -2.33 -5.67
N TYR A 73 -10.25 -2.42 -4.34
CA TYR A 73 -10.84 -1.46 -3.41
C TYR A 73 -9.76 -0.77 -2.59
N LEU A 74 -10.08 0.42 -2.06
CA LEU A 74 -9.28 1.05 -1.02
C LEU A 74 -9.79 0.61 0.36
N VAL A 75 -8.88 0.17 1.22
CA VAL A 75 -9.16 -0.20 2.62
C VAL A 75 -8.20 0.49 3.59
N THR A 76 -8.55 0.50 4.88
CA THR A 76 -7.71 1.03 5.96
C THR A 76 -6.38 0.29 6.07
N LYS A 77 -5.37 0.92 6.68
CA LYS A 77 -4.02 0.34 6.85
C LYS A 77 -3.99 -0.89 7.74
N SER A 78 -4.80 -0.93 8.79
CA SER A 78 -4.84 -2.01 9.78
C SER A 78 -6.15 -2.79 9.71
N GLU A 79 -6.10 -4.03 10.22
CA GLU A 79 -7.29 -4.81 10.51
C GLU A 79 -8.23 -4.01 11.44
N PRO A 80 -9.55 -4.07 11.21
CA PRO A 80 -10.28 -5.00 10.35
C PRO A 80 -10.46 -4.57 8.87
N PHE A 81 -9.52 -3.82 8.27
CA PHE A 81 -9.50 -3.45 6.83
C PHE A 81 -10.85 -2.90 6.33
N ARG A 82 -11.31 -1.84 7.01
CA ARG A 82 -12.56 -1.14 6.67
C ARG A 82 -12.46 -0.53 5.26
N PRO A 83 -13.54 -0.48 4.47
CA PRO A 83 -13.62 0.32 3.25
C PRO A 83 -13.16 1.75 3.52
N HIS A 84 -12.23 2.24 2.71
CA HIS A 84 -11.68 3.58 2.87
C HIS A 84 -12.62 4.64 2.24
N PRO A 85 -12.74 5.85 2.83
CA PRO A 85 -13.59 6.91 2.28
C PRO A 85 -13.07 7.51 0.97
N HIS A 86 -11.77 7.39 0.68
CA HIS A 86 -11.19 7.83 -0.60
C HIS A 86 -11.69 6.96 -1.77
N ASP A 87 -11.68 7.52 -2.97
CA ASP A 87 -12.04 6.82 -4.21
C ASP A 87 -10.78 6.40 -4.98
N LEU A 88 -10.81 5.17 -5.51
CA LEU A 88 -9.97 4.80 -6.63
C LEU A 88 -10.59 5.38 -7.91
N VAL A 89 -9.81 6.14 -8.67
CA VAL A 89 -10.25 6.78 -9.92
C VAL A 89 -9.29 6.47 -11.04
N GLY A 90 -9.78 6.38 -12.28
CA GLY A 90 -8.95 5.93 -13.38
C GLY A 90 -9.74 5.22 -14.46
N LYS A 91 -9.00 4.55 -15.34
CA LYS A 91 -9.60 3.64 -16.32
C LYS A 91 -10.23 2.45 -15.59
N ASP A 92 -11.43 2.06 -16.00
CA ASP A 92 -12.19 0.93 -15.45
C ASP A 92 -12.53 1.08 -13.95
N CYS A 93 -12.49 2.31 -13.42
CA CYS A 93 -12.97 2.63 -12.08
C CYS A 93 -14.43 3.10 -12.12
N LYS A 94 -15.23 2.57 -11.20
CA LYS A 94 -16.60 3.01 -10.92
C LYS A 94 -16.82 2.99 -9.43
N ASP A 95 -17.58 3.96 -8.92
CA ASP A 95 -18.04 3.95 -7.53
C ASP A 95 -16.92 3.84 -6.47
N GLY A 96 -15.71 4.32 -6.80
CA GLY A 96 -14.54 4.33 -5.94
C GLY A 96 -13.72 3.03 -5.91
N PHE A 97 -14.02 2.06 -6.78
CA PHE A 97 -13.26 0.83 -6.95
C PHE A 97 -12.97 0.54 -8.43
N TYR A 98 -11.95 -0.26 -8.69
CA TYR A 98 -11.59 -0.72 -10.05
C TYR A 98 -12.23 -2.08 -10.30
N GLU A 99 -12.75 -2.30 -11.51
CA GLU A 99 -13.26 -3.60 -11.94
C GLU A 99 -12.89 -3.85 -13.40
N ALA A 100 -12.25 -4.99 -13.68
CA ALA A 100 -11.96 -5.42 -15.04
C ALA A 100 -12.04 -6.93 -15.18
N GLU A 101 -12.37 -7.38 -16.40
CA GLU A 101 -12.32 -8.79 -16.77
C GLU A 101 -10.97 -9.11 -17.42
N PHE A 102 -10.50 -10.34 -17.23
CA PHE A 102 -9.26 -10.86 -17.83
C PHE A 102 -9.53 -12.16 -18.57
N GLY A 103 -8.75 -12.41 -19.62
CA GLY A 103 -8.80 -13.62 -20.44
C GLY A 103 -7.78 -14.69 -20.03
N PRO A 104 -7.83 -15.87 -20.67
CA PRO A 104 -7.04 -17.05 -20.30
C PRO A 104 -5.51 -16.86 -20.46
N ASP A 105 -5.09 -16.00 -21.38
CA ASP A 105 -3.67 -15.78 -21.68
C ASP A 105 -2.99 -14.82 -20.68
N ARG A 106 -3.80 -14.06 -19.92
CA ARG A 106 -3.29 -12.97 -19.08
C ARG A 106 -3.05 -13.43 -17.64
N ARG A 107 -1.85 -13.96 -17.38
CA ARG A 107 -1.44 -14.38 -16.04
C ARG A 107 -1.06 -13.23 -15.11
N VAL A 108 -0.60 -12.10 -15.66
CA VAL A 108 -0.22 -10.91 -14.89
C VAL A 108 -1.10 -9.74 -15.30
N ILE A 109 -1.75 -9.14 -14.31
CA ILE A 109 -2.66 -8.00 -14.47
C ILE A 109 -2.01 -6.79 -13.80
N ALA A 110 -1.56 -5.85 -14.61
CA ALA A 110 -1.02 -4.58 -14.16
C ALA A 110 -2.15 -3.53 -14.08
N PHE A 111 -2.24 -2.85 -12.95
CA PHE A 111 -3.25 -1.83 -12.69
C PHE A 111 -2.74 -0.43 -13.05
N GLN A 112 -2.74 -0.13 -14.34
CA GLN A 112 -2.28 1.16 -14.87
C GLN A 112 -3.37 2.24 -14.75
N ASN A 113 -2.97 3.51 -14.75
CA ASN A 113 -3.89 4.66 -14.74
C ASN A 113 -4.85 4.69 -13.55
N LEU A 114 -4.44 4.11 -12.42
CA LEU A 114 -5.16 4.18 -11.15
C LEU A 114 -4.63 5.34 -10.31
N GLY A 115 -5.46 6.31 -9.97
CA GLY A 115 -5.16 7.38 -9.03
C GLY A 115 -6.04 7.30 -7.78
N ILE A 116 -5.65 8.01 -6.74
CA ILE A 116 -6.41 8.08 -5.48
C ILE A 116 -6.99 9.48 -5.35
N GLN A 117 -8.32 9.57 -5.38
CA GLN A 117 -9.05 10.79 -5.14
C GLN A 117 -9.42 10.86 -3.66
N CYS A 118 -8.79 11.79 -2.93
CA CYS A 118 -9.04 11.97 -1.52
C CYS A 118 -10.26 12.85 -1.24
N VAL A 119 -11.01 12.49 -0.20
CA VAL A 119 -12.12 13.28 0.34
C VAL A 119 -11.64 14.17 1.48
N ARG A 120 -12.37 15.24 1.76
CA ARG A 120 -12.12 16.07 2.95
C ARG A 120 -12.70 15.39 4.19
N ARG A 121 -12.17 15.73 5.37
CA ARG A 121 -12.65 15.20 6.67
C ARG A 121 -14.17 15.31 6.83
N ARG A 122 -14.76 16.44 6.43
CA ARG A 122 -16.22 16.68 6.48
C ARG A 122 -17.05 15.75 5.58
N GLU A 123 -16.44 15.16 4.55
CA GLU A 123 -17.10 14.30 3.56
C GLU A 123 -16.94 12.80 3.90
N VAL A 124 -16.13 12.45 4.92
CA VAL A 124 -15.84 11.05 5.29
C VAL A 124 -17.12 10.29 5.63
N LYS A 125 -18.01 10.90 6.42
CA LYS A 125 -19.27 10.26 6.81
C LYS A 125 -20.12 9.89 5.60
N ASP A 126 -20.32 10.83 4.69
CA ASP A 126 -21.12 10.62 3.48
C ASP A 126 -20.48 9.57 2.57
N ALA A 127 -19.16 9.60 2.41
CA ALA A 127 -18.41 8.61 1.64
C ALA A 127 -18.57 7.19 2.20
N ILE A 128 -18.46 7.01 3.52
CA ILE A 128 -18.66 5.71 4.17
C ILE A 128 -20.10 5.22 4.04
N VAL A 129 -21.09 6.10 4.21
CA VAL A 129 -22.49 5.74 4.00
C VAL A 129 -22.71 5.27 2.56
N GLN A 130 -22.11 5.93 1.56
CA GLN A 130 -22.17 5.47 0.17
C GLN A 130 -21.55 4.09 -0.03
N ARG A 131 -20.43 3.77 0.63
CA ARG A 131 -19.84 2.42 0.58
C ARG A 131 -20.80 1.37 1.13
N ILE A 132 -21.44 1.65 2.27
CA ILE A 132 -22.42 0.75 2.90
C ILE A 132 -23.62 0.53 1.97
N THR A 133 -24.22 1.60 1.44
CA THR A 133 -25.39 1.51 0.55
C THR A 133 -25.09 0.72 -0.73
N ARG A 134 -23.85 0.76 -1.21
CA ARG A 134 -23.39 0.04 -2.41
C ARG A 134 -22.91 -1.38 -2.12
N GLY A 135 -22.94 -1.83 -0.87
CA GLY A 135 -22.43 -3.14 -0.47
C GLY A 135 -20.92 -3.30 -0.63
N ILE A 136 -20.17 -2.20 -0.64
CA ILE A 136 -18.70 -2.23 -0.78
C ILE A 136 -18.11 -2.49 0.61
N ASN A 137 -17.90 -3.77 0.93
CA ASN A 137 -17.30 -4.20 2.20
C ASN A 137 -16.54 -5.53 2.02
N PRO A 138 -15.30 -5.50 1.50
CA PRO A 138 -14.59 -6.73 1.11
C PRO A 138 -14.27 -7.66 2.29
N PHE A 139 -14.32 -7.17 3.53
CA PHE A 139 -14.06 -7.94 4.76
C PHE A 139 -15.28 -8.08 5.67
N ASN A 140 -16.49 -7.70 5.19
CA ASN A 140 -17.73 -7.79 5.96
C ASN A 140 -17.65 -7.17 7.36
N VAL A 141 -16.93 -6.06 7.51
CA VAL A 141 -16.78 -5.37 8.80
C VAL A 141 -18.16 -4.86 9.28
N PRO A 142 -18.53 -5.03 10.56
CA PRO A 142 -19.81 -4.56 11.08
C PRO A 142 -20.06 -3.07 10.85
N ARG A 143 -21.31 -2.73 10.56
CA ARG A 143 -21.73 -1.37 10.20
C ARG A 143 -21.36 -0.34 11.28
N GLU A 144 -21.45 -0.72 12.54
CA GLU A 144 -21.16 0.12 13.70
C GLU A 144 -19.70 0.58 13.69
N GLN A 145 -18.77 -0.33 13.32
CA GLN A 145 -17.34 -0.02 13.21
C GLN A 145 -17.01 0.82 11.98
N LEU A 146 -17.79 0.70 10.90
CA LEU A 146 -17.65 1.57 9.73
C LEU A 146 -18.05 3.01 10.04
N LEU A 147 -19.07 3.20 10.88
CA LEU A 147 -19.57 4.52 11.27
C LEU A 147 -18.69 5.27 12.28
N GLN A 148 -17.60 4.66 12.78
CA GLN A 148 -16.56 5.31 13.56
C GLN A 148 -15.65 6.16 12.66
N THR A 149 -16.22 7.23 12.09
CA THR A 149 -15.58 8.05 11.05
C THR A 149 -14.33 8.78 11.54
N GLU A 150 -14.17 8.96 12.85
CA GLU A 150 -13.06 9.73 13.40
C GLU A 150 -11.70 9.03 13.30
N ASP A 151 -11.72 7.70 13.25
CA ASP A 151 -10.55 6.82 13.31
C ASP A 151 -9.92 6.53 11.94
N TYR A 152 -10.47 7.09 10.87
CA TYR A 152 -9.93 6.92 9.53
C TYR A 152 -8.69 7.79 9.32
N ASP A 153 -7.53 7.16 9.11
CA ASP A 153 -6.32 7.85 8.68
C ASP A 153 -6.37 8.17 7.18
N LEU A 154 -6.67 9.42 6.85
CA LEU A 154 -6.81 9.87 5.46
C LEU A 154 -5.49 9.97 4.70
N ASN A 155 -4.34 9.76 5.35
CA ASN A 155 -3.02 9.87 4.74
C ASN A 155 -2.46 8.52 4.30
N VAL A 156 -3.19 7.42 4.51
CA VAL A 156 -2.73 6.08 4.16
C VAL A 156 -3.88 5.17 3.74
N VAL A 157 -3.66 4.41 2.67
CA VAL A 157 -4.59 3.39 2.18
C VAL A 157 -3.86 2.10 1.88
N ARG A 158 -4.58 0.99 1.75
CA ARG A 158 -4.09 -0.23 1.10
C ARG A 158 -5.02 -0.62 -0.04
N LEU A 159 -4.49 -1.28 -1.06
CA LEU A 159 -5.32 -1.89 -2.10
C LEU A 159 -5.76 -3.27 -1.61
N CYS A 160 -7.06 -3.53 -1.63
CA CYS A 160 -7.65 -4.85 -1.45
C CYS A 160 -8.04 -5.40 -2.82
N ILE A 161 -7.44 -6.52 -3.22
CA ILE A 161 -7.61 -7.13 -4.53
C ILE A 161 -8.43 -8.41 -4.37
N GLN A 162 -9.60 -8.46 -4.99
CA GLN A 162 -10.45 -9.64 -5.06
C GLN A 162 -10.48 -10.17 -6.49
N VAL A 163 -10.38 -11.49 -6.64
CA VAL A 163 -10.46 -12.16 -7.95
C VAL A 163 -11.57 -13.19 -7.91
N SER A 164 -12.45 -13.14 -8.90
CA SER A 164 -13.50 -14.11 -9.12
C SER A 164 -13.27 -14.80 -10.47
N LEU A 165 -13.18 -16.12 -10.46
CA LEU A 165 -12.92 -16.94 -11.63
C LEU A 165 -14.24 -17.32 -12.29
N GLN A 166 -14.25 -17.40 -13.62
CA GLN A 166 -15.42 -17.82 -14.38
C GLN A 166 -15.61 -19.34 -14.27
N ASP A 167 -16.85 -19.76 -14.04
CA ASP A 167 -17.28 -21.17 -14.09
C ASP A 167 -17.66 -21.59 -15.52
N GLU A 168 -18.02 -22.87 -15.67
CA GLU A 168 -18.39 -23.48 -16.95
C GLU A 168 -19.64 -22.85 -17.57
N ASN A 169 -20.52 -22.26 -16.74
CA ASN A 169 -21.75 -21.60 -17.17
C ASN A 169 -21.53 -20.11 -17.51
N GLY A 170 -20.28 -19.62 -17.43
CA GLY A 170 -19.93 -18.24 -17.71
C GLY A 170 -20.13 -17.27 -16.55
N HIS A 171 -20.49 -17.74 -15.35
CA HIS A 171 -20.68 -16.89 -14.17
C HIS A 171 -19.40 -16.80 -13.33
N TYR A 172 -19.20 -15.68 -12.64
CA TYR A 172 -18.02 -15.45 -11.78
C TYR A 172 -18.30 -15.93 -10.34
N THR A 173 -18.44 -17.24 -10.15
CA THR A 173 -18.87 -17.82 -8.87
C THR A 173 -17.72 -18.15 -7.94
N ARG A 174 -16.56 -18.54 -8.47
CA ARG A 174 -15.41 -18.96 -7.65
C ARG A 174 -14.55 -17.77 -7.25
N SER A 175 -14.76 -17.24 -6.05
CA SER A 175 -13.94 -16.15 -5.50
C SER A 175 -12.70 -16.67 -4.79
N LEU A 176 -11.55 -16.08 -5.09
CA LEU A 176 -10.28 -16.34 -4.40
C LEU A 176 -10.15 -15.47 -3.15
N ASN A 177 -9.26 -15.87 -2.24
CA ASN A 177 -8.98 -15.10 -1.03
C ASN A 177 -8.52 -13.68 -1.38
N PRO A 178 -9.11 -12.63 -0.76
CA PRO A 178 -8.68 -11.25 -0.98
C PRO A 178 -7.23 -11.05 -0.55
N ILE A 179 -6.48 -10.26 -1.32
CA ILE A 179 -5.09 -9.93 -0.99
C ILE A 179 -4.96 -8.43 -0.73
N ILE A 180 -4.19 -8.10 0.31
CA ILE A 180 -3.91 -6.74 0.72
C ILE A 180 -2.48 -6.35 0.32
N THR A 181 -2.32 -5.20 -0.34
CA THR A 181 -1.00 -4.67 -0.69
C THR A 181 -0.32 -3.99 0.49
N ASN A 182 0.96 -3.63 0.28
CA ASN A 182 1.64 -2.65 1.12
C ASN A 182 0.87 -1.31 1.17
N PRO A 183 1.00 -0.54 2.27
CA PRO A 183 0.31 0.74 2.42
C PRO A 183 0.88 1.78 1.46
N ILE A 184 -0.01 2.61 0.93
CA ILE A 184 0.29 3.78 0.10
C ILE A 184 0.02 5.01 0.94
N TYR A 185 1.03 5.87 1.06
CA TYR A 185 1.03 7.06 1.89
C TYR A 185 0.89 8.32 1.04
N ASP A 186 0.07 9.27 1.49
CA ASP A 186 -0.06 10.57 0.83
C ASP A 186 1.23 11.38 1.01
N ASN A 187 1.85 11.74 -0.12
CA ASN A 187 3.05 12.57 -0.12
C ASN A 187 2.78 14.05 0.24
N ARG A 188 1.51 14.48 0.28
CA ARG A 188 1.14 15.84 0.71
C ARG A 188 1.14 16.00 2.23
N ALA A 189 0.94 14.91 2.97
CA ALA A 189 0.84 14.94 4.42
C ALA A 189 2.24 14.89 5.08
N PRO A 190 2.63 15.87 5.93
CA PRO A 190 4.01 15.98 6.42
C PRO A 190 4.52 14.79 7.23
N ASN A 191 3.63 14.08 7.91
CA ASN A 191 3.95 12.87 8.68
C ASN A 191 4.22 11.66 7.77
N THR A 192 3.75 11.67 6.53
CA THR A 192 3.84 10.54 5.61
C THR A 192 4.55 10.86 4.29
N ALA A 193 5.00 12.10 4.12
CA ALA A 193 5.77 12.54 2.98
C ALA A 193 7.08 11.75 2.83
N GLU A 194 7.54 11.62 1.60
CA GLU A 194 8.87 11.13 1.26
C GLU A 194 9.91 12.12 1.78
N LEU A 195 10.89 11.61 2.53
CA LEU A 195 11.96 12.44 3.07
C LEU A 195 12.98 12.73 1.98
N ARG A 196 13.25 14.02 1.74
CA ARG A 196 14.20 14.46 0.73
C ARG A 196 15.06 15.59 1.24
N ILE A 197 16.38 15.38 1.22
CA ILE A 197 17.35 16.44 1.42
C ILE A 197 17.53 17.13 0.07
N CYS A 198 17.28 18.44 0.04
CA CYS A 198 17.41 19.26 -1.16
C CYS A 198 18.84 19.77 -1.31
N ARG A 199 19.43 20.28 -0.22
CA ARG A 199 20.79 20.86 -0.23
C ARG A 199 21.47 20.64 1.12
N VAL A 200 22.78 20.55 1.04
CA VAL A 200 23.69 20.51 2.19
C VAL A 200 24.74 21.58 1.96
N ASN A 201 25.08 22.39 2.97
CA ASN A 201 26.13 23.40 2.83
C ASN A 201 27.55 22.79 2.79
N ARG A 202 27.77 21.66 3.47
CA ARG A 202 29.05 20.94 3.56
C ARG A 202 28.84 19.43 3.53
N ASN A 203 29.59 18.74 2.68
CA ASN A 203 29.58 17.28 2.55
C ASN A 203 30.89 16.63 3.04
N SER A 204 31.72 17.39 3.78
CA SER A 204 32.96 16.92 4.39
C SER A 204 33.24 17.70 5.68
N GLY A 205 33.96 17.06 6.59
CA GLY A 205 34.25 17.58 7.93
C GLY A 205 35.47 16.90 8.57
N SER A 206 35.89 17.45 9.71
CA SER A 206 36.96 16.90 10.54
C SER A 206 36.54 15.57 11.15
N VAL A 207 37.49 14.62 11.27
CA VAL A 207 37.28 13.36 12.01
C VAL A 207 36.99 13.58 13.49
N LYS A 208 37.27 14.77 14.03
CA LYS A 208 36.94 15.16 15.41
C LYS A 208 35.46 15.56 15.58
N GLY A 209 34.71 15.72 14.50
CA GLY A 209 33.32 16.22 14.52
C GLY A 209 33.21 17.71 14.83
N GLN A 210 32.02 18.15 15.26
CA GLN A 210 31.66 19.53 15.62
C GLN A 210 31.53 20.53 14.46
N ASP A 211 31.61 20.06 13.21
CA ASP A 211 31.31 20.90 12.06
C ASP A 211 29.80 21.23 11.99
N GLU A 212 29.48 22.51 11.81
CA GLU A 212 28.10 22.93 11.61
C GLU A 212 27.63 22.65 10.18
N ILE A 213 26.55 21.87 10.08
CA ILE A 213 25.93 21.50 8.81
C ILE A 213 24.50 22.06 8.76
N PHE A 214 24.22 22.82 7.71
CA PHE A 214 22.88 23.28 7.35
C PHE A 214 22.30 22.33 6.31
N LEU A 215 21.25 21.61 6.69
CA LEU A 215 20.46 20.74 5.82
C LEU A 215 19.17 21.46 5.41
N LEU A 216 18.98 21.64 4.11
CA LEU A 216 17.70 22.07 3.54
C LEU A 216 16.97 20.83 3.05
N CYS A 217 15.78 20.57 3.60
CA CYS A 217 14.96 19.41 3.25
C CYS A 217 13.50 19.81 2.99
N ASP A 218 12.74 18.89 2.40
CA ASP A 218 11.28 19.02 2.33
C ASP A 218 10.69 19.03 3.76
N LYS A 219 9.43 19.47 3.88
CA LYS A 219 8.78 19.72 5.18
C LYS A 219 8.82 18.49 6.09
N VAL A 220 9.56 18.58 7.20
CA VAL A 220 9.63 17.57 8.27
C VAL A 220 8.90 18.03 9.53
N GLN A 221 8.45 17.08 10.37
CA GLN A 221 7.89 17.39 11.68
C GLN A 221 8.98 17.34 12.76
N LYS A 222 9.05 18.37 13.62
CA LYS A 222 9.96 18.41 14.77
C LYS A 222 9.39 17.52 15.88
N ALA A 223 10.20 16.62 16.43
CA ALA A 223 9.82 15.83 17.60
C ALA A 223 9.57 16.75 18.82
N PRO A 224 8.55 16.49 19.66
CA PRO A 224 8.38 17.21 20.91
C PRO A 224 9.58 16.96 21.82
N SER A 225 10.24 18.03 22.27
CA SER A 225 11.48 17.99 23.07
C SER A 225 11.27 17.65 24.55
N HIS A 226 10.03 17.40 24.99
CA HIS A 226 9.70 17.18 26.40
C HIS A 226 8.71 16.03 26.54
N GLY A 227 9.21 14.83 26.84
CA GLY A 227 8.42 13.65 27.18
C GLY A 227 9.29 12.40 27.22
N PRO A 228 8.97 11.40 28.06
CA PRO A 228 9.67 10.12 28.04
C PRO A 228 9.56 9.51 26.63
N PRO A 229 10.54 8.68 26.19
CA PRO A 229 10.49 8.07 24.88
C PRO A 229 9.27 7.15 24.80
N ALA A 230 8.17 7.66 24.27
CA ALA A 230 7.10 6.83 23.73
C ALA A 230 7.74 5.94 22.65
N PRO A 231 7.26 4.70 22.45
CA PRO A 231 7.80 3.81 21.42
C PRO A 231 7.74 4.55 20.08
N THR A 232 8.89 5.06 19.66
CA THR A 232 9.00 5.92 18.51
C THR A 232 8.63 5.06 17.30
N SER A 233 7.63 5.49 16.55
CA SER A 233 7.28 4.82 15.29
C SER A 233 8.55 4.67 14.46
N GLN A 234 8.75 3.54 13.78
CA GLN A 234 9.92 3.26 12.94
C GLN A 234 10.33 4.45 12.02
N GLN A 235 9.39 5.34 11.69
CA GLN A 235 9.64 6.59 10.99
C GLN A 235 10.58 7.57 11.71
N GLN A 236 10.52 7.70 13.04
CA GLN A 236 11.38 8.62 13.80
C GLN A 236 12.82 8.10 13.86
N GLN A 237 13.00 6.78 14.01
CA GLN A 237 14.29 6.12 13.87
C GLN A 237 14.84 6.24 12.44
N GLN A 238 13.99 6.10 11.41
CA GLN A 238 14.40 6.35 10.02
C GLN A 238 14.76 7.82 9.75
N GLN A 239 14.05 8.79 10.37
CA GLN A 239 14.37 10.22 10.27
C GLN A 239 15.75 10.53 10.86
N GLN A 240 16.07 9.96 12.03
CA GLN A 240 17.38 10.12 12.67
C GLN A 240 18.48 9.38 11.90
N ALA A 241 18.21 8.14 11.45
CA ALA A 241 19.16 7.34 10.67
C ALA A 241 19.46 7.92 9.29
N ALA A 242 18.47 8.47 8.59
CA ALA A 242 18.67 9.12 7.29
C ALA A 242 19.45 10.43 7.42
N ALA A 243 19.19 11.22 8.47
CA ALA A 243 19.99 12.42 8.77
C ALA A 243 21.45 12.05 9.11
N ALA A 244 21.66 10.98 9.88
CA ALA A 244 22.99 10.47 10.21
C ALA A 244 23.73 9.87 9.00
N ALA A 245 23.03 9.10 8.15
CA ALA A 245 23.61 8.48 6.95
C ALA A 245 23.97 9.51 5.87
N ALA A 246 23.15 10.56 5.71
CA ALA A 246 23.42 11.64 4.76
C ALA A 246 24.65 12.49 5.16
N ALA A 247 24.94 12.59 6.46
CA ALA A 247 26.16 13.22 6.95
C ALA A 247 27.43 12.36 6.70
N ALA A 248 27.27 11.06 6.41
CA ALA A 248 28.37 10.08 6.38
C ALA A 248 28.78 9.59 4.97
N GLY A 249 28.32 10.22 3.89
CA GLY A 249 28.51 9.72 2.53
C GLY A 249 29.96 9.76 2.02
N GLY A 250 30.73 8.69 2.24
CA GLY A 250 32.03 8.49 1.60
C GLY A 250 32.76 7.19 1.97
N GLY A 251 32.42 6.07 1.33
CA GLY A 251 33.32 4.95 1.04
C GLY A 251 34.24 4.44 2.15
N SER A 252 33.70 3.88 3.23
CA SER A 252 34.38 2.81 3.98
C SER A 252 33.37 2.13 4.89
N THR A 253 33.41 0.80 4.92
CA THR A 253 32.69 -0.03 5.89
C THR A 253 33.04 0.42 7.30
N TRP A 254 32.12 1.14 7.95
CA TRP A 254 32.17 1.36 9.38
C TRP A 254 30.92 0.70 9.99
N ALA A 255 31.15 -0.44 10.64
CA ALA A 255 30.16 -1.07 11.48
C ALA A 255 29.88 -0.13 12.66
N TRP A 256 28.68 0.43 12.72
CA TRP A 256 28.20 1.09 13.92
C TRP A 256 27.46 0.05 14.76
N THR A 257 28.12 -0.44 15.81
CA THR A 257 27.44 -1.13 16.90
C THR A 257 26.68 -0.06 17.69
N LEU A 258 25.35 -0.01 17.53
CA LEU A 258 24.47 0.74 18.42
C LEU A 258 24.51 0.08 19.80
N THR A 259 25.34 0.60 20.71
CA THR A 259 25.24 0.26 22.12
C THR A 259 24.09 1.05 22.74
N TRP A 260 23.01 0.35 23.04
CA TRP A 260 21.90 0.87 23.84
C TRP A 260 22.26 0.75 25.33
N PRO A 261 21.92 1.74 26.18
CA PRO A 261 21.98 1.53 27.62
C PRO A 261 20.94 0.45 28.00
N VAL A 262 21.41 -0.62 28.63
CA VAL A 262 20.54 -1.63 29.24
C VAL A 262 19.78 -0.95 30.38
N PRO A 263 18.44 -1.09 30.46
CA PRO A 263 17.68 -0.52 31.55
C PRO A 263 18.09 -1.19 32.87
N SER A 264 18.28 -0.36 33.89
CA SER A 264 18.55 -0.79 35.27
C SER A 264 17.35 -1.53 35.86
#